data_AF-A0A7S0FSL4-F1
#
_entry.id   AF-A0A7S0FSL4-F1
#
_cell.length_a   1.000
_cell.length_b   1.000
_cell.length_c   1.000
_cell.angle_alpha   90.00
_cell.angle_beta   90.00
_cell.angle_gamma   90.00
#
_symmetry.space_group_name_H-M   'P 1'
#
loop_
_entity.id
_entity.type
_entity.pdbx_description
1 polymer ?
#
loop_
_entity_poly.entity_id
_entity_poly.type
_entity_poly.pdbx_seq_one_letter_code
_entity_poly.pdbx_strand_id
1 'polypeptide(L)'
;MILAVVRAAIRGSKSAEMRQMDVESRRVPLDRVRDVILDMEDRYGIPVDSSHVNPLAAAYVKLKLTSEATSLLACLPDRKIRCETDDDIVLNINDVQSKSRESYALLVSGGVAKGDWKSAVTALSRMTDAGLYPTDRQVSVWNESAAKRERRGRHKRRSWKKRRDEYWLQSLQ
;
A
#
# COMPACT_ATOMS: atom_id res chain seq x y z
N MET A 1 0.75 14.90 -18.22
CA MET A 1 -0.62 15.30 -18.65
C MET A 1 -1.63 14.17 -18.50
N ILE A 2 -1.35 12.97 -19.01
CA ILE A 2 -2.28 11.80 -18.98
C ILE A 2 -2.74 11.41 -17.57
N LEU A 3 -1.82 11.35 -16.59
CA LEU A 3 -2.18 11.09 -15.19
C LEU A 3 -3.13 12.15 -14.60
N ALA A 4 -3.10 13.38 -15.09
CA ALA A 4 -4.02 14.42 -14.63
C ALA A 4 -5.43 14.19 -15.19
N VAL A 5 -5.55 13.74 -16.44
CA VAL A 5 -6.82 13.37 -17.08
C VAL A 5 -7.44 12.15 -16.39
N VAL A 6 -6.64 11.10 -16.15
CA VAL A 6 -7.07 9.90 -15.41
C VAL A 6 -7.55 10.27 -14.00
N ARG A 7 -6.79 11.10 -13.28
CA ARG A 7 -7.18 11.57 -11.94
C ARG A 7 -8.42 12.46 -11.97
N ALA A 8 -8.60 13.30 -12.99
CA ALA A 8 -9.77 14.13 -13.17
C ALA A 8 -11.03 13.29 -13.43
N ALA A 9 -10.95 12.28 -14.28
CA ALA A 9 -12.06 11.34 -14.54
C ALA A 9 -12.42 10.51 -13.29
N ILE A 10 -11.42 10.05 -12.53
CA ILE A 10 -11.63 9.35 -11.25
C ILE A 10 -12.22 10.29 -10.18
N ARG A 11 -11.88 11.58 -10.21
CA ARG A 11 -12.43 12.57 -9.29
C ARG A 11 -13.87 12.93 -9.67
N GLY A 12 -14.16 13.02 -10.98
CA GLY A 12 -15.50 13.18 -11.53
C GLY A 12 -16.42 12.01 -11.16
N SER A 13 -15.98 10.77 -11.33
CA SER A 13 -16.76 9.57 -10.95
C SER A 13 -16.99 9.41 -9.44
N LYS A 14 -16.30 10.21 -8.63
CA LYS A 14 -16.44 10.30 -7.16
C LYS A 14 -17.19 11.54 -6.69
N SER A 15 -17.55 12.48 -7.57
CA SER A 15 -18.29 13.70 -7.22
C SER A 15 -19.63 13.34 -6.56
N ALA A 16 -20.10 14.19 -5.65
CA ALA A 16 -21.33 13.95 -4.91
C ALA A 16 -22.56 13.82 -5.84
N GLU A 17 -22.55 14.56 -6.95
CA GLU A 17 -23.58 14.54 -7.99
C GLU A 17 -23.62 13.19 -8.74
N MET A 18 -22.46 12.65 -9.14
CA MET A 18 -22.41 11.35 -9.83
C MET A 18 -22.65 10.16 -8.90
N ARG A 19 -22.56 10.30 -7.57
CA ARG A 19 -22.92 9.22 -6.63
C ARG A 19 -24.42 8.96 -6.55
N GLN A 20 -25.23 9.95 -6.92
CA GLN A 20 -26.69 9.84 -6.98
C GLN A 20 -27.17 9.29 -8.33
N MET A 21 -26.28 9.22 -9.33
CA MET A 21 -26.58 8.68 -10.66
C MET A 21 -26.38 7.17 -10.72
N ASP A 22 -27.11 6.56 -11.66
CA ASP A 22 -27.03 5.14 -11.95
C ASP A 22 -25.62 4.70 -12.35
N VAL A 23 -25.30 3.44 -12.07
CA VAL A 23 -23.95 2.86 -12.22
C VAL A 23 -23.46 3.03 -13.65
N GLU A 24 -24.33 2.91 -14.64
CA GLU A 24 -24.01 3.05 -16.07
C GLU A 24 -23.54 4.45 -16.45
N SER A 25 -24.17 5.50 -15.92
CA SER A 25 -23.76 6.89 -16.17
C SER A 25 -22.38 7.20 -15.57
N ARG A 26 -22.01 6.49 -14.50
CA ARG A 26 -20.69 6.63 -13.85
C ARG A 26 -19.57 5.92 -14.62
N ARG A 27 -19.90 5.01 -15.53
CA ARG A 27 -18.94 4.23 -16.34
C ARG A 27 -18.46 5.01 -17.55
N VAL A 28 -19.33 5.82 -18.17
CA VAL A 28 -19.01 6.63 -19.36
C VAL A 28 -17.66 7.36 -19.29
N PRO A 29 -17.32 8.13 -18.24
CA PRO A 29 -16.02 8.79 -18.18
C PRO A 29 -14.84 7.85 -17.93
N LEU A 30 -15.07 6.67 -17.33
CA LEU A 30 -14.02 5.67 -17.13
C LEU A 30 -13.73 4.90 -18.42
N ASP A 31 -14.78 4.55 -19.17
CA ASP A 31 -14.65 3.87 -20.46
C ASP A 31 -13.97 4.76 -21.49
N ARG A 32 -14.29 6.06 -21.51
CA ARG A 32 -13.57 7.04 -22.35
C ARG A 32 -12.08 7.13 -22.01
N VAL A 33 -11.73 7.02 -20.73
CA VAL A 33 -10.32 7.01 -20.31
C VAL A 33 -9.64 5.70 -20.67
N ARG A 34 -10.35 4.57 -20.58
CA ARG A 34 -9.86 3.27 -21.05
C ARG A 34 -9.52 3.31 -22.54
N ASP A 35 -10.42 3.82 -23.37
CA ASP A 35 -10.21 3.92 -24.82
C ASP A 35 -9.00 4.80 -25.14
N VAL A 36 -8.86 5.94 -24.47
CA VAL A 36 -7.70 6.84 -24.64
C VAL A 36 -6.40 6.14 -24.24
N ILE A 37 -6.38 5.35 -23.16
CA ILE A 37 -5.17 4.64 -22.73
C ILE A 37 -4.78 3.53 -23.71
N LEU A 38 -5.75 2.84 -24.31
CA LEU A 38 -5.49 1.81 -25.32
C LEU A 38 -5.02 2.43 -26.65
N ASP A 39 -5.67 3.51 -27.09
CA ASP A 39 -5.29 4.27 -28.28
C ASP A 39 -3.93 4.99 -28.12
N MET A 40 -3.43 5.13 -26.90
CA MET A 40 -2.17 5.84 -26.63
C MET A 40 -0.93 5.07 -27.08
N GLU A 41 -0.99 3.75 -26.99
CA GLU A 41 0.07 2.87 -27.47
C GLU A 41 0.14 2.92 -29.00
N ASP A 42 -1.03 2.80 -29.64
CA ASP A 42 -1.15 2.75 -31.10
C ASP A 42 -0.92 4.11 -31.79
N ARG A 43 -1.44 5.21 -31.24
CA ARG A 43 -1.39 6.53 -31.90
C ARG A 43 -0.17 7.36 -31.55
N TYR A 44 0.35 7.22 -30.33
CA TYR A 44 1.41 8.10 -29.83
C TYR A 44 2.70 7.34 -29.46
N GLY A 45 2.70 6.00 -29.53
CA GLY A 45 3.87 5.19 -29.22
C GLY A 45 4.34 5.31 -27.76
N ILE A 46 3.44 5.71 -26.85
CA ILE A 46 3.74 5.86 -25.43
C ILE A 46 3.45 4.52 -24.75
N PRO A 47 4.43 3.88 -24.10
CA PRO A 47 4.20 2.62 -23.42
C PRO A 47 3.20 2.78 -22.28
N VAL A 48 2.23 1.88 -22.22
CA VAL A 48 1.20 1.90 -21.19
C VAL A 48 1.78 1.35 -19.89
N ASP A 49 2.18 2.26 -19.00
CA ASP A 49 2.66 1.89 -17.68
C ASP A 49 1.53 1.47 -16.73
N SER A 50 1.88 0.59 -15.79
CA SER A 50 1.01 0.19 -14.66
C SER A 50 0.48 1.38 -13.83
N SER A 51 1.17 2.51 -13.88
CA SER A 51 0.78 3.76 -13.20
C SER A 51 -0.52 4.38 -13.75
N HIS A 52 -0.85 4.12 -15.03
CA HIS A 52 -2.05 4.63 -15.70
C HIS A 52 -3.25 3.70 -15.49
N VAL A 53 -3.00 2.38 -15.52
CA VAL A 53 -4.01 1.33 -15.44
C VAL A 53 -4.47 1.04 -14.01
N ASN A 54 -3.58 1.06 -13.01
CA ASN A 54 -3.94 0.76 -11.62
C ASN A 54 -5.01 1.70 -11.02
N PRO A 55 -4.93 3.04 -11.21
CA PRO A 55 -5.97 3.95 -10.74
C PRO A 55 -7.32 3.72 -11.40
N LEU A 56 -7.32 3.32 -12.68
CA LEU A 56 -8.52 3.04 -13.45
C LEU A 56 -9.16 1.72 -12.99
N ALA A 57 -8.37 0.65 -12.85
CA ALA A 57 -8.81 -0.62 -12.28
C ALA A 57 -9.39 -0.45 -10.86
N ALA A 58 -8.75 0.36 -10.02
CA ALA A 58 -9.27 0.70 -8.69
C ALA A 58 -10.61 1.48 -8.73
N ALA A 59 -10.90 2.21 -9.80
CA ALA A 59 -12.19 2.88 -10.00
C ALA A 59 -13.28 1.88 -10.41
N TYR A 60 -13.00 0.94 -11.31
CA TYR A 60 -13.92 -0.14 -11.69
C TYR A 60 -14.26 -1.08 -10.52
N VAL A 61 -13.26 -1.46 -9.70
CA VAL A 61 -13.50 -2.26 -8.48
C VAL A 61 -14.45 -1.55 -7.51
N LYS A 62 -14.35 -0.23 -7.38
CA LYS A 62 -15.27 0.57 -6.53
C LYS A 62 -16.69 0.64 -7.08
N LEU A 63 -16.87 0.45 -8.39
CA LEU A 63 -18.18 0.32 -9.04
C LEU A 63 -18.69 -1.12 -9.06
N LYS A 64 -18.01 -2.06 -8.38
CA LYS A 64 -18.30 -3.50 -8.35
C LYS A 64 -18.16 -4.20 -9.72
N LEU A 65 -17.41 -3.60 -10.63
CA LEU A 65 -17.13 -4.13 -11.97
C LEU A 65 -15.77 -4.85 -11.96
N THR A 66 -15.72 -5.98 -11.26
CA THR A 66 -14.47 -6.71 -11.01
C THR A 66 -13.95 -7.41 -12.26
N SER A 67 -14.83 -7.90 -13.13
CA SER A 67 -14.46 -8.55 -14.41
C SER A 67 -13.69 -7.60 -15.33
N GLU A 68 -14.17 -6.37 -15.49
CA GLU A 68 -13.53 -5.36 -16.34
C GLU A 68 -12.22 -4.87 -15.76
N ALA A 69 -12.14 -4.71 -14.45
CA ALA A 69 -10.89 -4.39 -13.78
C ALA A 69 -9.83 -5.49 -14.00
N THR A 70 -10.23 -6.77 -13.97
CA THR A 70 -9.31 -7.88 -14.23
C THR A 70 -8.86 -7.96 -15.69
N SER A 71 -9.76 -7.74 -16.65
CA SER A 71 -9.41 -7.69 -18.08
C SER A 71 -8.42 -6.56 -18.38
N LEU A 72 -8.62 -5.39 -17.77
CA LEU A 72 -7.76 -4.22 -17.98
C LEU A 72 -6.36 -4.43 -17.38
N LEU A 73 -6.28 -5.15 -16.25
CA LEU A 73 -5.00 -5.53 -15.64
C LEU A 73 -4.28 -6.66 -16.39
N ALA A 74 -5.01 -7.50 -17.14
CA ALA A 74 -4.45 -8.58 -17.94
C ALA A 74 -3.80 -8.10 -19.25
N CYS A 75 -4.21 -6.94 -19.77
CA CYS A 75 -3.60 -6.33 -20.96
C CYS A 75 -2.22 -5.70 -20.72
N LEU A 76 -1.72 -5.65 -19.48
CA LEU A 76 -0.41 -5.06 -19.19
C LEU A 76 0.73 -6.09 -19.39
N PRO A 77 1.71 -5.82 -20.27
CA PRO A 77 2.84 -6.72 -20.51
C PRO A 77 3.79 -6.85 -19.30
N ASP A 78 3.74 -5.91 -18.35
CA ASP A 78 4.60 -5.84 -17.16
C ASP A 78 4.19 -6.78 -16.02
N ARG A 79 3.05 -7.47 -16.12
CA ARG A 79 2.67 -8.50 -15.16
C ARG A 79 3.04 -9.88 -15.69
N LYS A 80 4.27 -10.32 -15.37
CA LYS A 80 4.51 -11.75 -15.10
C LYS A 80 3.63 -12.12 -13.91
N ILE A 81 2.41 -12.55 -14.21
CA ILE A 81 1.51 -13.17 -13.25
C ILE A 81 2.22 -14.43 -12.75
N ARG A 82 2.81 -14.36 -11.56
CA ARG A 82 2.90 -15.56 -10.72
C ARG A 82 1.58 -15.65 -10.00
N CYS A 83 0.67 -16.44 -10.57
CA CYS A 83 -0.37 -17.08 -9.79
C CYS A 83 0.33 -17.89 -8.71
N GLU A 84 0.17 -17.51 -7.45
CA GLU A 84 0.22 -18.45 -6.33
C GLU A 84 -0.40 -17.76 -5.12
N THR A 85 -1.63 -18.24 -4.84
CA THR A 85 -2.31 -18.38 -3.54
C THR A 85 -2.22 -17.25 -2.52
N ASP A 86 -3.41 -16.80 -2.12
CA ASP A 86 -3.71 -16.13 -0.86
C ASP A 86 -2.87 -16.69 0.29
N ASP A 87 -1.90 -15.91 0.77
CA ASP A 87 -1.62 -15.61 2.17
C ASP A 87 -0.28 -14.84 2.23
N ASP A 88 -0.31 -13.66 2.87
CA ASP A 88 0.86 -12.82 3.19
C ASP A 88 1.67 -12.22 2.02
N ILE A 89 1.14 -11.13 1.42
CA ILE A 89 1.94 -10.14 0.68
C ILE A 89 2.84 -9.39 1.67
N VAL A 90 3.88 -10.05 2.15
CA VAL A 90 5.06 -9.39 2.68
C VAL A 90 5.84 -8.93 1.45
N LEU A 91 5.63 -7.67 1.06
CA LEU A 91 6.47 -6.97 0.08
C LEU A 91 7.93 -7.26 0.44
N ASN A 92 8.58 -8.14 -0.31
CA ASN A 92 9.98 -8.47 -0.14
C ASN A 92 10.77 -7.35 -0.84
N ILE A 93 10.85 -6.20 -0.16
CA ILE A 93 11.51 -4.95 -0.59
C ILE A 93 13.00 -5.17 -0.95
N ASN A 94 13.53 -6.37 -0.77
CA ASN A 94 14.87 -6.76 -1.18
C ASN A 94 15.07 -6.86 -2.70
N ASP A 95 14.00 -6.90 -3.52
CA ASP A 95 14.08 -7.09 -4.98
C ASP A 95 14.21 -5.79 -5.80
N VAL A 96 14.27 -4.62 -5.15
CA VAL A 96 14.42 -3.33 -5.84
C VAL A 96 15.91 -3.05 -6.08
N GLN A 97 16.32 -3.07 -7.36
CA GLN A 97 17.70 -2.93 -7.82
C GLN A 97 18.32 -1.53 -7.61
N SER A 98 17.54 -0.51 -7.24
CA SER A 98 18.04 0.82 -6.84
C SER A 98 17.69 1.13 -5.39
N LYS A 99 18.65 0.89 -4.48
CA LYS A 99 18.47 1.20 -3.06
C LYS A 99 18.92 2.64 -2.79
N SER A 100 18.00 3.58 -2.98
CA SER A 100 18.20 4.94 -2.48
C SER A 100 18.21 4.96 -0.95
N ARG A 101 18.70 6.07 -0.38
CA ARG A 101 18.67 6.31 1.08
C ARG A 101 17.25 6.17 1.64
N GLU A 102 16.25 6.62 0.89
CA GLU A 102 14.84 6.54 1.25
C GLU A 102 14.33 5.08 1.25
N SER A 103 14.78 4.26 0.30
CA SER A 103 14.45 2.82 0.24
C SER A 103 15.00 2.07 1.46
N TYR A 104 16.25 2.34 1.87
CA TYR A 104 16.80 1.79 3.10
C TYR A 104 16.03 2.26 4.34
N ALA A 105 15.63 3.52 4.39
CA ALA A 105 14.86 4.03 5.53
C ALA A 105 13.47 3.39 5.66
N LEU A 106 12.83 3.03 4.54
CA LEU A 106 11.58 2.27 4.54
C LEU A 106 11.78 0.83 5.04
N LEU A 107 12.87 0.16 4.65
CA LEU A 107 13.22 -1.16 5.17
C LEU A 107 13.42 -1.15 6.69
N VAL A 108 14.20 -0.19 7.18
CA VAL A 108 14.47 -0.07 8.62
C VAL A 108 13.18 0.24 9.38
N SER A 109 12.38 1.22 8.92
CA SER A 109 11.11 1.57 9.56
C SER A 109 10.09 0.43 9.56
N GLY A 110 10.00 -0.33 8.46
CA GLY A 110 9.17 -1.54 8.37
C GLY A 110 9.62 -2.63 9.34
N GLY A 111 10.94 -2.86 9.45
CA GLY A 111 11.53 -3.78 10.41
C GLY A 111 11.28 -3.36 11.86
N VAL A 112 11.45 -2.08 12.20
CA VAL A 112 11.17 -1.52 13.54
C VAL A 112 9.68 -1.63 13.90
N ALA A 113 8.79 -1.37 12.93
CA ALA A 113 7.35 -1.46 13.14
C ALA A 113 6.89 -2.90 13.40
N LYS A 114 7.39 -3.87 12.62
CA LYS A 114 7.12 -5.30 12.82
C LYS A 114 7.81 -5.85 14.06
N GLY A 115 8.99 -5.31 14.37
CA GLY A 115 9.82 -5.73 15.48
C GLY A 115 10.98 -6.62 15.18
N ASP A 116 11.24 -6.82 13.90
CA ASP A 116 12.31 -7.66 13.43
C ASP A 116 13.59 -6.84 13.50
N TRP A 117 14.13 -6.70 14.72
CA TRP A 117 15.34 -5.91 14.95
C TRP A 117 16.53 -6.41 14.13
N LYS A 118 16.60 -7.72 13.88
CA LYS A 118 17.63 -8.34 13.04
C LYS A 118 17.56 -7.85 11.59
N SER A 119 16.35 -7.75 11.02
CA SER A 119 16.20 -7.27 9.63
C SER A 119 16.40 -5.76 9.55
N ALA A 120 15.97 -5.00 10.56
CA ALA A 120 16.21 -3.57 10.65
C ALA A 120 17.71 -3.23 10.74
N VAL A 121 18.46 -3.94 11.59
CA VAL A 121 19.91 -3.70 11.76
C VAL A 121 20.69 -4.14 10.51
N THR A 122 20.33 -5.26 9.88
CA THR A 122 20.99 -5.67 8.62
C THR A 122 20.69 -4.71 7.48
N ALA A 123 19.49 -4.15 7.39
CA ALA A 123 19.17 -3.09 6.44
C ALA A 123 19.96 -1.80 6.72
N LEU A 124 20.16 -1.45 7.99
CA LEU A 124 20.97 -0.30 8.40
C LEU A 124 22.45 -0.50 8.06
N SER A 125 23.01 -1.69 8.32
CA SER A 125 24.39 -2.04 7.94
C SER A 125 24.59 -1.95 6.43
N ARG A 126 23.65 -2.49 5.63
CA ARG A 126 23.71 -2.40 4.17
C ARG A 126 23.66 -0.96 3.67
N MET A 127 22.99 -0.07 4.40
CA MET A 127 22.94 1.35 4.08
C MET A 127 24.31 2.01 4.33
N THR A 128 24.96 1.70 5.46
CA THR A 128 26.31 2.21 5.77
C THR A 128 27.37 1.63 4.85
N ASP A 129 27.26 0.36 4.48
CA ASP A 129 28.17 -0.30 3.52
C ASP A 129 28.05 0.31 2.12
N ALA A 130 26.88 0.83 1.77
CA ALA A 130 26.64 1.58 0.54
C ALA A 130 27.09 3.06 0.63
N GLY A 131 27.72 3.49 1.73
CA GLY A 131 28.16 4.87 1.96
C GLY A 131 27.02 5.86 2.22
N LEU A 132 25.82 5.36 2.53
CA LEU A 132 24.64 6.18 2.81
C LEU A 132 24.43 6.27 4.32
N TYR A 133 24.26 7.48 4.84
CA TYR A 133 24.01 7.73 6.25
C TYR A 133 22.55 8.10 6.52
N PRO A 134 21.98 7.67 7.67
CA PRO A 134 20.63 8.05 8.06
C PRO A 134 20.54 9.56 8.28
N THR A 135 19.39 10.14 7.97
CA THR A 135 19.09 11.54 8.32
C THR A 135 18.55 11.61 9.75
N ASP A 136 18.81 12.69 10.49
CA ASP A 136 18.32 12.90 11.87
C ASP A 136 16.82 12.66 12.01
N ARG A 137 16.04 13.11 11.04
CA ARG A 137 14.58 12.90 10.99
C ARG A 137 14.22 11.40 10.96
N GLN A 138 14.97 10.59 10.21
CA GLN A 138 14.72 9.16 10.10
C GLN A 138 15.01 8.45 11.43
N VAL A 139 16.12 8.82 12.08
CA VAL A 139 16.48 8.29 13.41
C VAL A 139 15.42 8.64 14.46
N SER A 140 14.92 9.88 14.45
CA SER A 140 13.81 10.29 15.34
C SER A 140 12.56 9.44 15.13
N VAL A 141 12.16 9.22 13.87
CA VAL A 141 10.98 8.40 13.53
C VAL A 141 11.15 6.94 13.97
N TRP A 142 12.35 6.37 13.81
CA TRP A 142 12.63 5.01 14.25
C TRP A 142 12.60 4.88 15.78
N ASN A 143 13.17 5.86 16.50
CA ASN A 143 13.12 5.91 17.97
C ASN A 143 11.68 6.03 18.49
N GLU A 144 10.87 6.89 17.88
CA GLU A 144 9.44 7.00 18.22
C GLU A 144 8.69 5.70 17.94
N SER A 145 8.95 5.06 16.80
CA SER A 145 8.31 3.80 16.43
C SER A 145 8.70 2.65 17.37
N ALA A 146 9.97 2.60 17.77
CA ALA A 146 10.49 1.66 18.76
C ALA A 146 9.88 1.89 20.14
N ALA A 147 9.85 3.15 20.61
CA ALA A 147 9.26 3.51 21.91
C ALA A 147 7.75 3.23 21.96
N LYS A 148 7.02 3.51 20.88
CA LYS A 148 5.59 3.20 20.75
C LYS A 148 5.33 1.70 20.85
N ARG A 149 6.24 0.88 20.30
CA ARG A 149 6.18 -0.57 20.40
C ARG A 149 6.50 -1.07 21.81
N GLU A 150 7.51 -0.52 22.47
CA GLU A 150 7.83 -0.87 23.86
C GLU A 150 6.66 -0.57 24.80
N ARG A 151 6.00 0.60 24.63
CA ARG A 151 4.80 0.96 25.39
C ARG A 151 3.64 -0.02 25.18
N ARG A 152 3.44 -0.52 23.95
CA ARG A 152 2.42 -1.53 23.63
C ARG A 152 2.76 -2.90 24.25
N GLY A 153 4.04 -3.28 24.28
CA GLY A 153 4.49 -4.50 24.96
C GLY A 153 4.28 -4.47 26.47
N ARG A 154 4.53 -3.31 27.11
CA ARG A 154 4.33 -3.13 28.56
C ARG A 154 2.86 -3.12 28.99
N HIS A 155 1.93 -2.74 28.11
CA HIS A 155 0.51 -2.70 28.44
C HIS A 155 -0.15 -4.07 28.67
N LYS A 156 0.46 -5.17 28.20
CA LYS A 156 0.00 -6.54 28.54
C LYS A 156 0.27 -6.93 30.00
N ARG A 157 0.97 -6.11 30.78
CA ARG A 157 1.16 -6.30 32.23
C ARG A 157 0.20 -5.49 33.11
N ARG A 158 -0.93 -5.02 32.57
CA ARG A 158 -2.08 -4.55 33.36
C ARG A 158 -3.17 -5.62 33.28
N SER A 159 -3.66 -6.25 34.35
CA SER A 159 -3.65 -5.84 35.75
C SER A 159 -3.89 -7.07 36.62
N TRP A 160 -2.94 -7.41 37.48
CA TRP A 160 -3.13 -8.37 38.57
C TRP A 160 -4.26 -7.95 39.53
N LYS A 161 -4.68 -6.68 39.50
CA LYS A 161 -5.83 -6.15 40.25
C LYS A 161 -7.16 -6.61 39.65
N LYS A 162 -7.29 -6.65 38.31
CA LYS A 162 -8.49 -7.18 37.64
C LYS A 162 -8.71 -8.68 37.89
N ARG A 163 -7.63 -9.46 37.90
CA ARG A 163 -7.70 -10.89 38.26
C ARG A 163 -8.14 -11.14 39.70
N ARG A 164 -7.84 -10.22 40.63
CA ARG A 164 -8.23 -10.35 42.03
C ARG A 164 -9.72 -10.08 42.22
N ASP A 165 -10.24 -9.06 41.53
CA ASP A 165 -11.66 -8.71 41.58
C ASP A 165 -12.54 -9.81 40.96
N GLU A 166 -12.09 -10.45 39.87
CA GLU A 166 -12.76 -11.62 39.29
C GLU A 166 -12.79 -12.82 40.26
N TYR A 167 -11.70 -13.07 41.00
CA TYR A 167 -11.63 -14.18 41.96
C TYR A 167 -12.56 -13.95 43.17
N TRP A 168 -12.66 -12.71 43.65
CA TRP A 168 -13.58 -12.35 44.73
C TRP A 168 -15.05 -12.50 44.33
N LEU A 169 -15.42 -12.11 43.11
CA LEU A 169 -16.78 -12.26 42.60
C LEU A 169 -17.17 -13.74 42.39
N GLN A 170 -16.22 -14.60 42.02
CA GLN A 170 -16.44 -16.05 41.92
C GLN A 170 -16.64 -16.76 43.26
N SER A 171 -16.10 -16.20 44.36
CA SER A 171 -16.22 -16.79 45.70
C SER A 171 -17.53 -16.48 46.43
N LEU A 172 -18.40 -15.67 45.84
CA LEU A 172 -19.69 -15.23 46.40
C LEU A 172 -20.90 -15.94 45.78
N GLN A 173 -20.67 -16.95 44.93
CA GLN A 173 -21.68 -17.73 44.24
C GLN A 173 -21.61 -19.20 44.67
#